data_AF-A0A7Y0AMC7-F1
#
_entry.id   AF-A0A7Y0AMC7-F1
#
_cell.length_a   1.000
_cell.length_b   1.000
_cell.length_c   1.000
_cell.angle_alpha   90.00
_cell.angle_beta   90.00
_cell.angle_gamma   90.00
#
_symmetry.space_group_name_H-M   'P 1'
#
loop_
_entity.id
_entity.type
_entity.pdbx_description
1 polymer ?
#
loop_
_entity_poly.entity_id
_entity_poly.type
_entity_poly.pdbx_seq_one_letter_code
_entity_poly.pdbx_strand_id
1 'polypeptide(L)'
;MCKKKYWFIFCFFLFPFFFPQQEEIERIDFLLQQSDEYALKDDLKSMKFAKKASLIAERIGNSFKIAETYLYMAKCLDQLDYHKESLAYIDKGLGMKATANNDWLKASFKEIKAANYGVLGFDDQELQEYFEIINLTSKKKDFDSKLLFSRTNARIATVYLYKKKYDEATQFINNAIRVQKTFNHQNWEGLADIYTIKGYVDLENKKEDSAYLYFNKACIVLEKENRSKHQLLSVLAEYYATKKEYKKALDCFIQSLDEMKKFKVVDIYTSSDINRRISEVYGIIGDKKNEKIYLEEYYKQKEKFDQSKKIDIQSAVNSILNEKNEDLRYSKQQNYWIIISIIAFALVIFALFYFKYYKSKEKQVKENEIHIQQKESEIIEKNKYTIELEQKLQVSLEEVIEEAKKSSPVFFEKFQSLYPDFQHRLLEINSSLTPGELILLAYVYLNFSSKEIADYTFRSFRTIQTRKYTLRKKLGLQTNEDLYIWLKSVC
;
A
#
# COMPACT_ATOMS: atom_id res chain seq x y z
N MET A 1 15.11 -14.41 33.46
CA MET A 1 15.80 -13.51 32.50
C MET A 1 15.34 -13.84 31.06
N CYS A 2 14.07 -13.57 30.72
CA CYS A 2 13.51 -13.94 29.40
C CYS A 2 12.24 -13.11 29.10
N LYS A 3 12.36 -11.79 28.92
CA LYS A 3 11.25 -10.92 28.48
C LYS A 3 11.62 -9.84 27.46
N LYS A 4 12.85 -9.87 26.88
CA LYS A 4 13.34 -8.80 25.97
C LYS A 4 13.51 -9.19 24.49
N LYS A 5 13.00 -10.34 24.02
CA LYS A 5 13.21 -10.78 22.62
C LYS A 5 12.07 -10.47 21.64
N TYR A 6 10.92 -9.96 22.07
CA TYR A 6 9.78 -9.73 21.17
C TYR A 6 9.69 -8.32 20.57
N TRP A 7 10.51 -7.36 21.01
CA TRP A 7 10.43 -5.98 20.52
C TRP A 7 11.20 -5.75 19.20
N PHE A 8 12.14 -6.64 18.85
CA PHE A 8 12.94 -6.51 17.63
C PHE A 8 12.25 -7.02 16.35
N ILE A 9 11.20 -7.84 16.47
CA ILE A 9 10.48 -8.39 15.31
C ILE A 9 9.42 -7.40 14.80
N PHE A 10 8.97 -6.45 15.63
CA PHE A 10 7.95 -5.47 15.24
C PHE A 10 8.52 -4.29 14.42
N CYS A 11 9.82 -4.00 14.52
CA CYS A 11 10.45 -2.93 13.73
C CYS A 11 10.79 -3.33 12.28
N PHE A 12 10.77 -4.63 11.94
CA PHE A 12 11.11 -5.09 10.59
C PHE A 12 9.93 -5.04 9.61
N PHE A 13 8.70 -4.92 10.10
CA PHE A 13 7.48 -4.86 9.27
C PHE A 13 7.02 -3.44 8.92
N LEU A 14 7.66 -2.40 9.46
CA LEU A 14 7.36 -0.99 9.12
C LEU A 14 8.30 -0.41 8.05
N PHE A 15 9.37 -1.13 7.68
CA PHE A 15 10.33 -0.69 6.67
C PHE A 15 9.88 -0.77 5.18
N PRO A 16 8.89 -1.58 4.74
CA PRO A 16 8.56 -1.66 3.32
C PRO A 16 7.69 -0.50 2.81
N PHE A 17 7.28 0.45 3.67
CA PHE A 17 6.44 1.59 3.24
C PHE A 17 7.22 2.78 2.68
N PHE A 18 8.53 2.90 2.96
CA PHE A 18 9.34 4.03 2.47
C PHE A 18 10.06 3.77 1.14
N PHE A 19 10.38 2.52 0.81
CA PHE A 19 11.02 2.14 -0.46
C PHE A 19 10.14 2.32 -1.72
N PRO A 20 8.81 2.10 -1.71
CA PRO A 20 7.97 2.17 -2.91
C PRO A 20 7.88 3.59 -3.51
N GLN A 21 7.94 4.63 -2.67
CA GLN A 21 7.76 6.01 -3.15
C GLN A 21 8.99 6.53 -3.89
N GLN A 22 10.20 6.12 -3.47
CA GLN A 22 11.44 6.53 -4.10
C GLN A 22 11.58 5.90 -5.50
N GLU A 23 11.25 4.62 -5.65
CA GLU A 23 11.26 3.95 -6.95
C GLU A 23 10.27 4.58 -7.94
N GLU A 24 9.08 4.98 -7.46
CA GLU A 24 8.10 5.68 -8.30
C GLU A 24 8.53 7.10 -8.67
N ILE A 25 9.30 7.79 -7.82
CA ILE A 25 9.93 9.08 -8.14
C ILE A 25 10.96 8.91 -9.26
N GLU A 26 11.84 7.92 -9.17
CA GLU A 26 12.83 7.62 -10.21
C GLU A 26 12.15 7.24 -11.53
N ARG A 27 11.03 6.52 -11.46
CA ARG A 27 10.21 6.19 -12.62
C ARG A 27 9.56 7.42 -13.26
N ILE A 28 9.09 8.38 -12.46
CA ILE A 28 8.62 9.69 -12.96
C ILE A 28 9.74 10.38 -13.72
N ASP A 29 10.93 10.48 -13.13
CA ASP A 29 12.07 11.18 -13.73
C ASP A 29 12.51 10.55 -15.05
N PHE A 30 12.55 9.22 -15.12
CA PHE A 30 12.80 8.50 -16.36
C PHE A 30 11.75 8.80 -17.44
N LEU A 31 10.46 8.85 -17.08
CA LEU A 31 9.40 9.17 -18.02
C LEU A 31 9.48 10.64 -18.50
N LEU A 32 9.84 11.57 -17.63
CA LEU A 32 10.06 12.97 -18.01
C LEU A 32 11.27 13.12 -18.95
N GLN A 33 12.36 12.38 -18.69
CA GLN A 33 13.50 12.33 -19.60
C GLN A 33 13.11 11.78 -20.99
N GLN A 34 12.27 10.74 -21.03
CA GLN A 34 11.72 10.24 -22.30
C GLN A 34 10.82 11.29 -22.97
N SER A 35 10.02 12.04 -22.21
CA SER A 35 9.24 13.16 -22.75
C SER A 35 10.13 14.20 -23.43
N ASP A 36 11.23 14.62 -22.80
CA ASP A 36 12.18 15.56 -23.40
C ASP A 36 12.91 14.98 -24.63
N GLU A 37 13.22 13.67 -24.64
CA GLU A 37 13.88 13.02 -25.78
C GLU A 37 13.04 13.11 -27.07
N TYR A 38 11.72 12.99 -26.94
CA TYR A 38 10.76 13.04 -28.04
C TYR A 38 10.24 14.44 -28.35
N ALA A 39 10.45 15.43 -27.49
CA ALA A 39 10.03 16.81 -27.76
C ALA A 39 10.61 17.31 -29.09
N LEU A 40 9.77 17.97 -29.91
CA LEU A 40 10.06 18.46 -31.26
C LEU A 40 10.37 17.37 -32.32
N LYS A 41 10.38 16.08 -31.94
CA LYS A 41 10.54 14.94 -32.86
C LYS A 41 9.24 14.18 -33.05
N ASP A 42 8.52 13.98 -31.96
CA ASP A 42 7.23 13.30 -31.88
C ASP A 42 6.50 13.83 -30.64
N ASP A 43 5.84 14.99 -30.80
CA ASP A 43 5.22 15.71 -29.69
C ASP A 43 4.06 14.94 -29.04
N LEU A 44 3.36 14.09 -29.82
CA LEU A 44 2.34 13.18 -29.28
C LEU A 44 2.96 12.14 -28.35
N LYS A 45 4.10 11.56 -28.74
CA LYS A 45 4.81 10.60 -27.90
C LYS A 45 5.44 11.27 -26.68
N SER A 46 5.99 12.47 -26.84
CA SER A 46 6.46 13.29 -25.73
C SER A 46 5.34 13.52 -24.69
N MET A 47 4.16 13.94 -25.16
CA MET A 47 2.99 14.16 -24.33
C MET A 47 2.52 12.88 -23.64
N LYS A 48 2.58 11.72 -24.31
CA LYS A 48 2.21 10.44 -23.71
C LYS A 48 3.10 10.07 -22.52
N PHE A 49 4.41 10.32 -22.62
CA PHE A 49 5.33 10.10 -21.50
C PHE A 49 5.08 11.07 -20.34
N ALA A 50 4.89 12.37 -20.62
CA ALA A 50 4.52 13.36 -19.62
C ALA A 50 3.21 12.99 -18.91
N LYS A 51 2.20 12.51 -19.66
CA LYS A 51 0.92 12.06 -19.11
C LYS A 51 1.11 10.88 -18.17
N LYS A 52 1.87 9.85 -18.57
CA LYS A 52 2.17 8.71 -17.68
C LYS A 52 2.87 9.14 -16.40
N ALA A 53 3.85 10.04 -16.50
CA ALA A 53 4.54 10.60 -15.34
C ALA A 53 3.57 11.34 -14.41
N SER A 54 2.66 12.17 -14.97
CA SER A 54 1.65 12.90 -14.19
C SER A 54 0.71 11.97 -13.42
N LEU A 55 0.27 10.88 -14.05
CA LEU A 55 -0.61 9.91 -13.43
C LEU A 55 0.07 9.18 -12.24
N ILE A 56 1.36 8.88 -12.37
CA ILE A 56 2.16 8.31 -11.27
C ILE A 56 2.35 9.33 -10.15
N ALA A 57 2.70 10.58 -10.50
CA ALA A 57 2.90 11.68 -9.54
C ALA A 57 1.65 11.97 -8.71
N GLU A 58 0.48 12.04 -9.35
CA GLU A 58 -0.82 12.24 -8.70
C GLU A 58 -1.14 11.10 -7.73
N ARG A 59 -0.83 9.84 -8.13
CA ARG A 59 -1.06 8.66 -7.28
C ARG A 59 -0.19 8.66 -6.03
N ILE A 60 1.09 9.02 -6.15
CA ILE A 60 2.00 9.06 -4.99
C ILE A 60 1.79 10.30 -4.10
N GLY A 61 1.03 11.30 -4.56
CA GLY A 61 0.70 12.50 -3.80
C GLY A 61 1.88 13.44 -3.56
N ASN A 62 3.00 13.28 -4.28
CA ASN A 62 4.17 14.15 -4.12
C ASN A 62 3.90 15.50 -4.79
N SER A 63 3.64 16.54 -3.99
CA SER A 63 3.26 17.86 -4.50
C SER A 63 4.30 18.48 -5.45
N PHE A 64 5.59 18.20 -5.27
CA PHE A 64 6.62 18.73 -6.18
C PHE A 64 6.58 18.01 -7.53
N LYS A 65 6.53 16.67 -7.53
CA LYS A 65 6.44 15.88 -8.77
C LYS A 65 5.13 16.10 -9.52
N ILE A 66 4.03 16.36 -8.83
CA ILE A 66 2.77 16.74 -9.50
C ILE A 66 2.93 18.09 -10.20
N ALA A 67 3.52 19.10 -9.54
CA ALA A 67 3.78 20.39 -10.17
C ALA A 67 4.73 20.27 -11.36
N GLU A 68 5.82 19.51 -11.22
CA GLU A 68 6.78 19.26 -12.30
C GLU A 68 6.11 18.56 -13.49
N THR A 69 5.33 17.50 -13.26
CA THR A 69 4.63 16.81 -14.36
C THR A 69 3.55 17.67 -15.01
N TYR A 70 2.89 18.56 -14.28
CA TYR A 70 1.98 19.56 -14.87
C TYR A 70 2.71 20.60 -15.72
N LEU A 71 3.93 20.99 -15.35
CA LEU A 71 4.78 21.86 -16.17
C LEU A 71 5.11 21.18 -17.51
N TYR A 72 5.44 19.89 -17.49
CA TYR A 72 5.67 19.10 -18.71
C TYR A 72 4.40 18.96 -19.55
N MET A 73 3.25 18.68 -18.93
CA MET A 73 1.97 18.62 -19.64
C MET A 73 1.67 19.95 -20.34
N ALA A 74 1.86 21.08 -19.65
CA ALA A 74 1.68 22.41 -20.25
C ALA A 74 2.63 22.64 -21.43
N LYS A 75 3.92 22.29 -21.28
CA LYS A 75 4.93 22.39 -22.36
C LYS A 75 4.54 21.58 -23.59
N CYS A 76 4.14 20.32 -23.41
CA CYS A 76 3.73 19.46 -24.53
C CYS A 76 2.46 19.97 -25.22
N LEU A 77 1.48 20.46 -24.44
CA LEU A 77 0.24 21.00 -24.99
C LEU A 77 0.48 22.30 -25.76
N ASP A 78 1.35 23.17 -25.26
CA ASP A 78 1.78 24.37 -25.97
C ASP A 78 2.44 24.04 -27.32
N GLN A 79 3.33 23.05 -27.35
CA GLN A 79 3.99 22.58 -28.58
C GLN A 79 3.03 21.97 -29.60
N LEU A 80 1.90 21.43 -29.14
CA LEU A 80 0.85 20.85 -29.98
C LEU A 80 -0.23 21.89 -30.39
N ASP A 81 -0.05 23.17 -30.05
CA ASP A 81 -1.01 24.27 -30.25
C ASP A 81 -2.32 24.16 -29.42
N TYR A 82 -2.30 23.40 -28.31
CA TYR A 82 -3.42 23.25 -27.36
C TYR A 82 -3.32 24.25 -26.22
N HIS A 83 -3.30 25.54 -26.55
CA HIS A 83 -3.01 26.61 -25.59
C HIS A 83 -4.04 26.70 -24.44
N LYS A 84 -5.30 26.37 -24.70
CA LYS A 84 -6.35 26.39 -23.65
C LYS A 84 -6.09 25.32 -22.59
N GLU A 85 -5.79 24.09 -23.02
CA GLU A 85 -5.47 22.97 -22.15
C GLU A 85 -4.12 23.20 -21.45
N SER A 86 -3.14 23.76 -22.16
CA SER A 86 -1.86 24.18 -21.59
C SER A 86 -2.07 25.14 -20.42
N LEU A 87 -2.82 26.24 -20.63
CA LEU A 87 -3.19 27.20 -19.59
C LEU A 87 -3.89 26.54 -18.39
N ALA A 88 -4.75 25.55 -18.63
CA ALA A 88 -5.40 24.81 -17.55
C ALA A 88 -4.41 24.00 -16.68
N TYR A 89 -3.38 23.39 -17.27
CA TYR A 89 -2.32 22.72 -16.49
C TYR A 89 -1.39 23.72 -15.80
N ILE A 90 -1.13 24.87 -16.43
CA ILE A 90 -0.36 25.96 -15.83
C ILE A 90 -1.07 26.47 -14.56
N ASP A 91 -2.38 26.74 -14.64
CA ASP A 91 -3.15 27.23 -13.49
C ASP A 91 -3.19 26.19 -12.36
N LYS A 92 -3.36 24.90 -12.69
CA LYS A 92 -3.25 23.82 -11.70
C LYS A 92 -1.89 23.83 -11.01
N GLY A 93 -0.80 23.92 -11.78
CA GLY A 93 0.57 23.92 -11.29
C GLY A 93 0.91 25.14 -10.44
N LEU A 94 0.52 26.35 -10.87
CA LEU A 94 0.70 27.60 -10.13
C LEU A 94 -0.10 27.62 -8.82
N GLY A 95 -1.28 26.98 -8.78
CA GLY A 95 -2.09 26.83 -7.58
C GLY A 95 -1.52 25.91 -6.50
N MET A 96 -0.43 25.17 -6.79
CA MET A 96 0.14 24.20 -5.85
C MET A 96 1.05 24.86 -4.80
N LYS A 97 1.04 24.31 -3.58
CA LYS A 97 1.94 24.73 -2.48
C LYS A 97 3.42 24.55 -2.85
N ALA A 98 3.77 23.49 -3.57
CA ALA A 98 5.15 23.28 -4.02
C ALA A 98 5.66 24.42 -4.93
N THR A 99 4.80 24.94 -5.80
CA THR A 99 5.12 26.05 -6.71
C THR A 99 5.19 27.38 -5.99
N ALA A 100 4.32 27.62 -5.01
CA ALA A 100 4.33 28.85 -4.22
C ALA A 100 5.70 29.14 -3.57
N ASN A 101 6.36 28.08 -3.11
CA ASN A 101 7.65 28.11 -2.40
C ASN A 101 8.88 27.84 -3.28
N ASN A 102 8.70 27.68 -4.60
CA ASN A 102 9.78 27.39 -5.52
C ASN A 102 9.77 28.39 -6.68
N ASP A 103 10.71 29.34 -6.64
CA ASP A 103 10.79 30.41 -7.64
C ASP A 103 11.13 29.89 -9.04
N TRP A 104 11.88 28.79 -9.15
CA TRP A 104 12.17 28.18 -10.44
C TRP A 104 10.89 27.59 -11.06
N LEU A 105 10.13 26.77 -10.31
CA LEU A 105 8.85 26.25 -10.80
C LEU A 105 7.88 27.37 -11.17
N LYS A 106 7.79 28.40 -10.31
CA LYS A 106 6.93 29.57 -10.56
C LYS A 106 7.33 30.28 -11.85
N ALA A 107 8.62 30.52 -12.06
CA ALA A 107 9.09 31.16 -13.28
C ALA A 107 8.90 30.29 -14.52
N SER A 108 9.15 28.98 -14.43
CA SER A 108 8.95 28.05 -15.55
C SER A 108 7.49 28.01 -16.00
N PHE A 109 6.53 27.96 -15.07
CA PHE A 109 5.10 28.04 -15.42
C PHE A 109 4.75 29.37 -16.08
N LYS A 110 5.26 30.49 -15.53
CA LYS A 110 5.02 31.82 -16.09
C LYS A 110 5.60 31.99 -17.49
N GLU A 111 6.72 31.36 -17.80
CA GLU A 111 7.33 31.43 -19.13
C GLU A 111 6.46 30.75 -20.18
N ILE A 112 5.91 29.57 -19.88
CA ILE A 112 4.98 28.88 -20.78
C ILE A 112 3.67 29.70 -20.87
N LYS A 113 3.21 30.27 -19.76
CA LYS A 113 2.01 31.12 -19.73
C LYS A 113 2.17 32.37 -20.61
N ALA A 114 3.32 33.03 -20.54
CA ALA A 114 3.66 34.17 -21.38
C ALA A 114 3.67 33.75 -22.86
N ALA A 115 4.30 32.63 -23.20
CA ALA A 115 4.31 32.11 -24.57
C ALA A 115 2.89 31.83 -25.11
N ASN A 116 2.03 31.24 -24.26
CA ASN A 116 0.62 30.98 -24.60
C ASN A 116 -0.14 32.30 -24.85
N TYR A 117 0.07 33.31 -24.01
CA TYR A 117 -0.53 34.64 -24.24
C TYR A 117 -0.02 35.30 -25.51
N GLY A 118 1.28 35.19 -25.82
CA GLY A 118 1.85 35.73 -27.06
C GLY A 118 1.23 35.11 -28.31
N VAL A 119 1.09 33.78 -28.37
CA VAL A 119 0.45 33.09 -29.51
C VAL A 119 -1.03 33.47 -29.64
N LEU A 120 -1.72 33.70 -28.52
CA LEU A 120 -3.12 34.14 -28.50
C LEU A 120 -3.30 35.64 -28.78
N GLY A 121 -2.22 36.41 -28.97
CA GLY A 121 -2.26 37.85 -29.23
C GLY A 121 -2.53 38.73 -28.01
N PHE A 122 -2.30 38.20 -26.81
CA PHE A 122 -2.44 38.92 -25.54
C PHE A 122 -1.11 39.51 -25.07
N ASP A 123 -0.52 40.39 -25.88
CA ASP A 123 0.83 40.96 -25.66
C ASP A 123 1.04 41.57 -24.26
N ASP A 124 0.02 42.24 -23.72
CA ASP A 124 0.15 42.95 -22.44
C ASP A 124 0.23 41.95 -21.28
N GLN A 125 -0.56 40.86 -21.35
CA GLN A 125 -0.48 39.75 -20.41
C GLN A 125 0.80 38.95 -20.59
N GLU A 126 1.28 38.74 -21.81
CA GLU A 126 2.59 38.14 -22.08
C GLU A 126 3.71 38.93 -21.40
N LEU A 127 3.75 40.25 -21.61
CA LEU A 127 4.73 41.14 -20.98
C LEU A 127 4.61 41.12 -19.46
N GLN A 128 3.39 41.14 -18.91
CA GLN A 128 3.17 41.08 -17.48
C GLN A 128 3.82 39.83 -16.88
N GLU A 129 3.58 38.65 -17.45
CA GLU A 129 4.15 37.40 -16.96
C GLU A 129 5.69 37.40 -17.06
N TYR A 130 6.26 37.92 -18.15
CA TYR A 130 7.71 38.08 -18.25
C TYR A 130 8.29 39.06 -17.22
N PHE A 131 7.64 40.19 -16.95
CA PHE A 131 8.09 41.13 -15.92
C PHE A 131 8.04 40.52 -14.51
N GLU A 132 7.07 39.66 -14.23
CA GLU A 132 7.03 38.91 -12.98
C GLU A 132 8.23 37.95 -12.85
N ILE A 133 8.65 37.29 -13.94
CA ILE A 133 9.87 36.46 -13.95
C ILE A 133 11.13 37.31 -13.70
N ILE A 134 11.22 38.51 -14.29
CA ILE A 134 12.31 39.46 -14.02
C ILE A 134 12.36 39.83 -12.53
N ASN A 135 11.21 40.07 -11.90
CA ASN A 135 11.14 40.39 -10.48
C ASN A 135 11.64 39.22 -9.59
N LEU A 136 11.32 37.97 -9.96
CA LEU A 136 11.79 36.77 -9.25
C LEU A 136 13.31 36.55 -9.36
N THR A 137 13.92 36.96 -10.47
CA THR A 137 15.30 36.61 -10.83
C THR A 137 16.31 37.75 -10.62
N SER A 138 15.90 39.01 -10.74
CA SER A 138 16.79 40.19 -10.79
C SER A 138 17.76 40.35 -9.62
N LYS A 139 17.39 39.91 -8.41
CA LYS A 139 18.22 40.03 -7.19
C LYS A 139 19.09 38.80 -6.93
N LYS A 140 18.86 37.71 -7.67
CA LYS A 140 19.53 36.42 -7.46
C LYS A 140 20.85 36.36 -8.21
N LYS A 141 21.84 35.69 -7.62
CA LYS A 141 23.22 35.66 -8.13
C LYS A 141 23.64 34.30 -8.67
N ASP A 142 22.86 33.26 -8.42
CA ASP A 142 23.07 31.92 -8.97
C ASP A 142 22.97 31.90 -10.49
N PHE A 143 23.58 30.87 -11.09
CA PHE A 143 23.66 30.72 -12.53
C PHE A 143 22.28 30.61 -13.16
N ASP A 144 21.41 29.74 -12.64
CA ASP A 144 20.09 29.48 -13.21
C ASP A 144 19.21 30.72 -13.23
N SER A 145 19.21 31.51 -12.16
CA SER A 145 18.44 32.76 -12.10
C SER A 145 18.97 33.80 -13.07
N LYS A 146 20.29 33.92 -13.25
CA LYS A 146 20.88 34.82 -14.25
C LYS A 146 20.56 34.36 -15.67
N LEU A 147 20.64 33.07 -15.93
CA LEU A 147 20.34 32.49 -17.23
C LEU A 147 18.87 32.75 -17.58
N LEU A 148 17.96 32.50 -16.64
CA LEU A 148 16.54 32.78 -16.80
C LEU A 148 16.28 34.29 -16.99
N PHE A 149 16.91 35.16 -16.20
CA PHE A 149 16.80 36.61 -16.39
C PHE A 149 17.24 37.04 -17.80
N SER A 150 18.35 36.51 -18.30
CA SER A 150 18.82 36.75 -19.66
C SER A 150 17.82 36.24 -20.70
N ARG A 151 17.37 34.99 -20.52
CA ARG A 151 16.19 34.31 -21.08
C ARG A 151 15.06 35.29 -21.38
N THR A 152 14.49 35.77 -20.29
CA THR A 152 13.29 36.59 -20.24
C THR A 152 13.50 37.97 -20.86
N ASN A 153 14.66 38.61 -20.64
CA ASN A 153 14.95 39.89 -21.30
C ASN A 153 14.96 39.75 -22.83
N ALA A 154 15.51 38.65 -23.36
CA ALA A 154 15.50 38.40 -24.80
C ALA A 154 14.06 38.18 -25.33
N ARG A 155 13.21 37.46 -24.58
CA ARG A 155 11.80 37.30 -24.92
C ARG A 155 11.03 38.62 -24.92
N ILE A 156 11.21 39.45 -23.90
CA ILE A 156 10.62 40.80 -23.84
C ILE A 156 11.07 41.66 -25.03
N ALA A 157 12.35 41.56 -25.42
CA ALA A 157 12.86 42.27 -26.58
C ALA A 157 12.15 41.84 -27.87
N THR A 158 11.88 40.55 -28.03
CA THR A 158 11.10 40.03 -29.17
C THR A 158 9.67 40.57 -29.18
N VAL A 159 8.99 40.65 -28.02
CA VAL A 159 7.64 41.24 -27.95
C VAL A 159 7.66 42.70 -28.39
N TYR A 160 8.61 43.49 -27.88
CA TYR A 160 8.74 44.90 -28.29
C TYR A 160 9.14 45.06 -29.76
N LEU A 161 9.94 44.14 -30.30
CA LEU A 161 10.26 44.10 -31.73
C LEU A 161 8.99 43.94 -32.58
N TYR A 162 8.11 43.00 -32.24
CA TYR A 162 6.82 42.82 -32.94
C TYR A 162 5.89 44.02 -32.79
N LYS A 163 5.90 44.67 -31.61
CA LYS A 163 5.18 45.93 -31.38
C LYS A 163 5.81 47.16 -32.06
N LYS A 164 6.91 46.97 -32.83
CA LYS A 164 7.68 48.02 -33.51
C LYS A 164 8.24 49.10 -32.57
N LYS A 165 8.49 48.70 -31.32
CA LYS A 165 9.05 49.52 -30.23
C LYS A 165 10.54 49.22 -30.10
N TYR A 166 11.31 49.72 -31.06
CA TYR A 166 12.67 49.26 -31.30
C TYR A 166 13.69 49.74 -30.26
N ASP A 167 13.42 50.85 -29.58
CA ASP A 167 14.28 51.37 -28.50
C ASP A 167 14.14 50.50 -27.25
N GLU A 168 12.91 50.16 -26.86
CA GLU A 168 12.63 49.22 -25.78
C GLU A 168 13.23 47.85 -26.10
N ALA A 169 12.99 47.32 -27.32
CA ALA A 169 13.59 46.07 -27.77
C ALA A 169 15.12 46.09 -27.64
N THR A 170 15.76 47.20 -28.03
CA THR A 170 17.21 47.41 -27.90
C THR A 170 17.67 47.38 -26.44
N GLN A 171 16.93 48.02 -25.54
CA GLN A 171 17.24 48.03 -24.11
C GLN A 171 17.24 46.62 -23.52
N PHE A 172 16.16 45.87 -23.76
CA PHE A 172 16.00 44.53 -23.20
C PHE A 172 17.01 43.54 -23.78
N ILE A 173 17.25 43.54 -25.10
CA ILE A 173 18.22 42.61 -25.68
C ILE A 173 19.65 42.90 -25.22
N ASN A 174 20.00 44.17 -24.99
CA ASN A 174 21.31 44.54 -24.46
C ASN A 174 21.48 44.09 -23.00
N ASN A 175 20.40 44.06 -22.20
CA ASN A 175 20.44 43.49 -20.85
C ASN A 175 20.72 41.98 -20.89
N ALA A 176 20.06 41.24 -21.78
CA ALA A 176 20.31 39.82 -21.97
C ALA A 176 21.79 39.56 -22.35
N ILE A 177 22.32 40.27 -23.35
CA ILE A 177 23.72 40.16 -23.76
C ILE A 177 24.69 40.50 -22.61
N ARG A 178 24.37 41.52 -21.81
CA ARG A 178 25.20 41.92 -20.67
C ARG A 178 25.34 40.79 -19.66
N VAL A 179 24.25 40.07 -19.37
CA VAL A 179 24.27 38.95 -18.44
C VAL A 179 25.02 37.76 -19.02
N GLN A 180 24.80 37.41 -20.28
CA GLN A 180 25.53 36.34 -20.97
C GLN A 180 27.06 36.55 -20.95
N LYS A 181 27.52 37.80 -21.08
CA LYS A 181 28.96 38.14 -20.97
C LYS A 181 29.59 37.85 -19.60
N THR A 182 28.77 37.65 -18.56
CA THR A 182 29.26 37.29 -17.22
C THR A 182 29.47 35.79 -17.04
N PHE A 183 29.02 34.96 -17.98
CA PHE A 183 29.20 33.51 -17.92
C PHE A 183 30.56 33.09 -18.49
N ASN A 184 31.12 32.01 -17.95
CA ASN A 184 32.32 31.40 -18.50
C ASN A 184 32.00 30.85 -19.89
N HIS A 185 32.97 30.91 -20.81
CA HIS A 185 32.82 30.54 -22.23
C HIS A 185 32.42 29.07 -22.51
N GLN A 186 32.21 28.25 -21.48
CA GLN A 186 31.70 26.88 -21.60
C GLN A 186 30.16 26.82 -21.62
N ASN A 187 29.47 27.89 -21.22
CA ASN A 187 28.01 27.90 -21.05
C ASN A 187 27.36 28.91 -22.01
N TRP A 188 27.15 28.54 -23.27
CA TRP A 188 26.49 29.39 -24.28
C TRP A 188 24.97 29.22 -24.37
N GLU A 189 24.34 28.64 -23.36
CA GLU A 189 22.91 28.32 -23.40
C GLU A 189 22.06 29.56 -23.76
N GLY A 190 21.38 29.48 -24.90
CA GLY A 190 20.53 30.55 -25.45
C GLY A 190 21.28 31.76 -26.05
N LEU A 191 22.61 31.76 -26.09
CA LEU A 191 23.40 32.90 -26.60
C LEU A 191 23.21 33.10 -28.11
N ALA A 192 23.11 32.01 -28.88
CA ALA A 192 22.82 32.09 -30.31
C ALA A 192 21.48 32.81 -30.56
N ASP A 193 20.43 32.42 -29.84
CA ASP A 193 19.09 33.00 -29.97
C ASP A 193 19.09 34.50 -29.59
N ILE A 194 19.82 34.86 -28.53
CA ILE A 194 19.99 36.26 -28.11
C ILE A 194 20.68 37.08 -29.20
N TYR A 195 21.74 36.55 -29.81
CA TYR A 195 22.39 37.24 -30.93
C TYR A 195 21.51 37.32 -32.17
N THR A 196 20.71 36.29 -32.45
CA THR A 196 19.71 36.33 -33.53
C THR A 196 18.69 37.45 -33.30
N ILE A 197 18.10 37.54 -32.09
CA ILE A 197 17.15 38.61 -31.74
C ILE A 197 17.83 39.97 -31.85
N LYS A 198 19.06 40.12 -31.37
CA LYS A 198 19.83 41.35 -31.52
C LYS A 198 20.02 41.74 -32.98
N GLY A 199 20.31 40.76 -33.84
CA GLY A 199 20.43 40.95 -35.28
C GLY A 199 19.15 41.54 -35.88
N TYR A 200 17.99 40.96 -35.57
CA TYR A 200 16.70 41.48 -36.02
C TYR A 200 16.37 42.87 -35.47
N VAL A 201 16.61 43.12 -34.18
CA VAL A 201 16.41 44.43 -33.56
C VAL A 201 17.28 45.50 -34.24
N ASP A 202 18.53 45.18 -34.57
CA ASP A 202 19.41 46.10 -35.27
C ASP A 202 18.99 46.31 -36.73
N LEU A 203 18.51 45.26 -37.41
CA LEU A 203 18.02 45.35 -38.79
C LEU A 203 16.82 46.28 -38.90
N GLU A 204 15.83 46.11 -38.03
CA GLU A 204 14.64 46.98 -37.97
C GLU A 204 14.99 48.43 -37.58
N ASN A 205 16.02 48.61 -36.77
CA ASN A 205 16.60 49.93 -36.47
C ASN A 205 17.47 50.50 -37.61
N LYS A 206 17.50 49.87 -38.79
CA LYS A 206 18.31 50.26 -39.95
C LYS A 206 19.82 50.25 -39.67
N LYS A 207 20.26 49.47 -38.69
CA LYS A 207 21.68 49.26 -38.33
C LYS A 207 22.19 47.97 -38.98
N GLU A 208 22.19 47.96 -40.31
CA GLU A 208 22.46 46.77 -41.12
C GLU A 208 23.82 46.10 -40.81
N ASP A 209 24.90 46.87 -40.65
CA ASP A 209 26.23 46.33 -40.31
C ASP A 209 26.23 45.62 -38.95
N SER A 210 25.50 46.19 -37.97
CA SER A 210 25.35 45.58 -36.65
C SER A 210 24.52 44.32 -36.73
N ALA A 211 23.43 44.32 -37.50
CA ALA A 211 22.60 43.15 -37.74
C ALA A 211 23.42 41.99 -38.32
N TYR A 212 24.17 42.27 -39.40
CA TYR A 212 25.06 41.30 -40.03
C TYR A 212 26.12 40.75 -39.06
N LEU A 213 26.73 41.60 -38.25
CA LEU A 213 27.69 41.18 -37.22
C LEU A 213 27.06 40.20 -36.22
N TYR A 214 25.86 40.50 -35.72
CA TYR A 214 25.20 39.65 -34.72
C TYR A 214 24.66 38.35 -35.30
N PHE A 215 24.14 38.33 -36.53
CA PHE A 215 23.80 37.08 -37.22
C PHE A 215 25.03 36.17 -37.38
N ASN A 216 26.18 36.72 -37.76
CA ASN A 216 27.43 35.94 -37.83
C ASN A 216 27.91 35.44 -36.47
N LYS A 217 27.80 36.25 -35.41
CA LYS A 217 28.09 35.79 -34.05
C LYS A 217 27.20 34.63 -33.64
N ALA A 218 25.91 34.68 -33.98
CA ALA A 218 24.97 33.60 -33.72
C ALA A 218 25.36 32.31 -34.47
N CYS A 219 25.74 32.42 -35.76
CA CYS A 219 26.25 31.28 -36.55
C CYS A 219 27.50 30.64 -35.90
N ILE A 220 28.44 31.45 -35.41
CA ILE A 220 29.65 30.96 -34.74
C ILE A 220 29.29 30.21 -33.46
N VAL A 221 28.33 30.70 -32.68
CA VAL A 221 27.88 30.01 -31.45
C VAL A 221 27.27 28.66 -31.80
N LEU A 222 26.33 28.61 -32.75
CA LEU A 222 25.68 27.36 -33.17
C LEU A 222 26.67 26.31 -33.68
N GLU A 223 27.66 26.74 -34.46
CA GLU A 223 28.70 25.85 -34.99
C GLU A 223 29.51 25.19 -33.88
N LYS A 224 29.86 25.96 -32.83
CA LYS A 224 30.59 25.41 -31.69
C LYS A 224 29.71 24.57 -30.77
N GLU A 225 28.40 24.83 -30.71
CA GLU A 225 27.41 23.97 -30.03
C GLU A 225 27.07 22.69 -30.82
N ASN A 226 27.63 22.54 -32.03
CA ASN A 226 27.24 21.49 -32.97
C ASN A 226 25.71 21.45 -33.17
N ARG A 227 25.13 22.62 -33.41
CA ARG A 227 23.71 22.81 -33.74
C ARG A 227 23.57 23.36 -35.16
N SER A 228 22.46 23.02 -35.80
CA SER A 228 22.19 23.48 -37.15
C SER A 228 22.04 25.00 -37.21
N LYS A 229 22.69 25.64 -38.18
CA LYS A 229 22.60 27.08 -38.45
C LYS A 229 21.67 27.44 -39.62
N HIS A 230 20.84 26.50 -40.07
CA HIS A 230 19.97 26.66 -41.26
C HIS A 230 19.11 27.93 -41.22
N GLN A 231 18.41 28.22 -40.11
CA GLN A 231 17.56 29.41 -39.99
C GLN A 231 18.36 30.71 -40.22
N LEU A 232 19.53 30.84 -39.58
CA LEU A 232 20.39 32.02 -39.76
C LEU A 232 20.98 32.12 -41.17
N LEU A 233 21.29 31.00 -41.81
CA LEU A 233 21.71 30.99 -43.21
C LEU A 233 20.61 31.50 -44.13
N SER A 234 19.35 31.16 -43.86
CA SER A 234 18.21 31.73 -44.61
C SER A 234 18.08 33.24 -44.38
N VAL A 235 18.28 33.73 -43.13
CA VAL A 235 18.28 35.17 -42.83
C VAL A 235 19.40 35.91 -43.57
N LEU A 236 20.61 35.35 -43.55
CA LEU A 236 21.75 35.91 -44.29
C LEU A 236 21.53 35.86 -45.81
N ALA A 237 20.87 34.82 -46.31
CA ALA A 237 20.50 34.73 -47.72
C ALA A 237 19.53 35.85 -48.13
N GLU A 238 18.50 36.09 -47.32
CA GLU A 238 17.56 37.20 -47.51
C GLU A 238 18.29 38.55 -47.46
N TYR A 239 19.18 38.74 -46.50
CA TYR A 239 20.03 39.93 -46.43
C TYR A 239 20.81 40.16 -47.75
N TYR A 240 21.51 39.16 -48.26
CA TYR A 240 22.22 39.27 -49.55
C TYR A 240 21.29 39.50 -50.74
N ALA A 241 20.09 38.89 -50.74
CA ALA A 241 19.10 39.11 -51.77
C ALA A 241 18.61 40.57 -51.81
N THR A 242 18.39 41.19 -50.65
CA THR A 242 18.02 42.63 -50.58
C THR A 242 19.13 43.55 -51.12
N LYS A 243 20.41 43.15 -50.95
CA LYS A 243 21.57 43.84 -51.53
C LYS A 243 21.79 43.51 -53.01
N LYS A 244 20.91 42.70 -53.62
CA LYS A 244 21.03 42.20 -55.00
C LYS A 244 22.28 41.34 -55.24
N GLU A 245 22.88 40.82 -54.17
CA GLU A 245 24.00 39.89 -54.22
C GLU A 245 23.47 38.45 -54.39
N TYR A 246 22.72 38.22 -55.47
CA TYR A 246 21.92 37.00 -55.67
C TYR A 246 22.72 35.70 -55.61
N LYS A 247 23.98 35.71 -56.07
CA LYS A 247 24.84 34.53 -55.99
C LYS A 247 25.13 34.13 -54.54
N LYS A 248 25.49 35.10 -53.68
CA LYS A 248 25.70 34.84 -52.25
C LYS A 248 24.41 34.43 -51.54
N ALA A 249 23.29 35.03 -51.95
CA ALA A 249 21.98 34.64 -51.43
C ALA A 249 21.67 33.15 -51.73
N LEU A 250 21.86 32.72 -52.98
CA LEU A 250 21.71 31.32 -53.38
C LEU A 250 22.66 30.41 -52.61
N ASP A 251 23.94 30.77 -52.49
CA ASP A 251 24.92 29.99 -51.74
C ASP A 251 24.48 29.78 -50.28
N CYS A 252 23.96 30.82 -49.62
CA CYS A 252 23.45 30.74 -48.26
C CYS A 252 22.17 29.88 -48.15
N PHE A 253 21.21 30.03 -49.08
CA PHE A 253 20.00 29.20 -49.07
C PHE A 253 20.31 27.71 -49.31
N ILE A 254 21.23 27.40 -50.22
CA ILE A 254 21.65 26.02 -50.48
C ILE A 254 22.36 25.44 -49.25
N GLN A 255 23.27 26.19 -48.63
CA GLN A 255 23.90 25.79 -47.37
C GLN A 255 22.87 25.56 -46.26
N SER A 256 21.79 26.35 -46.22
CA SER A 256 20.70 26.16 -45.27
C SER A 256 20.04 24.78 -45.44
N LEU A 257 19.68 24.40 -46.68
CA LEU A 257 19.14 23.07 -46.98
C LEU A 257 20.13 21.93 -46.65
N ASP A 258 21.42 22.13 -46.90
CA ASP A 258 22.43 21.12 -46.60
C ASP A 258 22.69 20.97 -45.09
N GLU A 259 22.64 22.06 -44.32
CA GLU A 259 22.65 22.03 -42.86
C GLU A 259 21.44 21.28 -42.30
N MET A 260 20.24 21.47 -42.87
CA MET A 260 19.05 20.70 -42.47
C MET A 260 19.28 19.20 -42.69
N LYS A 261 19.83 18.79 -43.84
CA LYS A 261 20.15 17.38 -44.12
C LYS A 261 21.19 16.82 -43.16
N LYS A 262 22.29 17.55 -42.95
CA LYS A 262 23.41 17.16 -42.07
C LYS A 262 22.94 16.90 -40.63
N PHE A 263 22.09 17.78 -40.11
CA PHE A 263 21.55 17.67 -38.75
C PHE A 263 20.25 16.87 -38.66
N LYS A 264 19.78 16.30 -39.78
CA LYS A 264 18.51 15.54 -39.88
C LYS A 264 17.32 16.35 -39.35
N VAL A 265 17.30 17.65 -39.61
CA VAL A 265 16.19 18.54 -39.25
C VAL A 265 15.01 18.20 -40.14
N VAL A 266 13.91 17.74 -39.53
CA VAL A 266 12.67 17.41 -40.24
C VAL A 266 11.67 18.55 -40.05
N ASP A 267 11.87 19.63 -40.82
CA ASP A 267 10.94 20.77 -40.87
C ASP A 267 10.54 21.01 -42.32
N ILE A 268 9.42 20.38 -42.71
CA ILE A 268 8.90 20.41 -44.08
C ILE A 268 8.47 21.84 -44.47
N TYR A 269 7.98 22.62 -43.52
CA TYR A 269 7.54 23.99 -43.76
C TYR A 269 8.74 24.87 -44.13
N THR A 270 9.78 24.86 -43.29
CA THR A 270 10.99 25.66 -43.52
C THR A 270 11.72 25.21 -44.78
N SER A 271 11.87 23.91 -45.02
CA SER A 271 12.52 23.43 -46.24
C SER A 271 11.74 23.83 -47.49
N SER A 272 10.41 23.79 -47.44
CA SER A 272 9.53 24.21 -48.54
C SER A 272 9.71 25.70 -48.82
N ASP A 273 9.68 26.55 -47.80
CA ASP A 273 9.87 28.00 -47.95
C ASP A 273 11.25 28.35 -48.54
N ILE A 274 12.32 27.66 -48.10
CA ILE A 274 13.65 27.87 -48.67
C ILE A 274 13.67 27.51 -50.17
N ASN A 275 13.06 26.40 -50.58
CA ASN A 275 12.97 26.03 -52.00
C ASN A 275 12.20 27.08 -52.81
N ARG A 276 11.11 27.63 -52.27
CA ARG A 276 10.38 28.74 -52.90
C ARG A 276 11.28 29.96 -53.09
N ARG A 277 12.02 30.37 -52.06
CA ARG A 277 12.93 31.53 -52.13
C ARG A 277 14.08 31.32 -53.11
N ILE A 278 14.67 30.11 -53.15
CA ILE A 278 15.69 29.77 -54.14
C ILE A 278 15.12 29.91 -55.56
N SER A 279 13.91 29.39 -55.80
CA SER A 279 13.23 29.53 -57.10
C SER A 279 13.04 30.99 -57.50
N GLU A 280 12.58 31.84 -56.57
CA GLU A 280 12.40 33.27 -56.79
C GLU A 280 13.71 33.96 -57.18
N VAL A 281 14.82 33.66 -56.48
CA VAL A 281 16.13 34.23 -56.81
C VAL A 281 16.63 33.76 -58.18
N TYR A 282 16.45 32.47 -58.53
CA TYR A 282 16.78 31.98 -59.87
C TYR A 282 15.94 32.65 -60.96
N GLY A 283 14.66 32.93 -60.68
CA GLY A 283 13.79 33.67 -61.58
C GLY A 283 14.27 35.11 -61.80
N ILE A 284 14.75 35.79 -60.76
CA ILE A 284 15.31 37.14 -60.84
C ILE A 284 16.57 37.19 -61.71
N ILE A 285 17.47 36.20 -61.57
CA ILE A 285 18.71 36.15 -62.37
C ILE A 285 18.52 35.55 -63.78
N GLY A 286 17.30 35.12 -64.12
CA GLY A 286 16.94 34.60 -65.44
C GLY A 286 17.26 33.13 -65.68
N ASP A 287 17.64 32.37 -64.66
CA ASP A 287 17.91 30.93 -64.77
C ASP A 287 16.62 30.10 -64.66
N LYS A 288 15.89 30.02 -65.79
CA LYS A 288 14.61 29.32 -65.89
C LYS A 288 14.69 27.83 -65.59
N LYS A 289 15.86 27.21 -65.78
CA LYS A 289 16.05 25.78 -65.52
C LYS A 289 16.01 25.52 -64.01
N ASN A 290 16.83 26.24 -63.25
CA ASN A 290 16.90 26.05 -61.80
C ASN A 290 15.65 26.59 -61.10
N GLU A 291 15.09 27.71 -61.56
CA GLU A 291 13.80 28.24 -61.07
C GLU A 291 12.73 27.13 -61.03
N LYS A 292 12.57 26.38 -62.15
CA LYS A 292 11.59 25.30 -62.25
C LYS A 292 11.89 24.14 -61.29
N ILE A 293 13.15 23.70 -61.19
CA ILE A 293 13.55 22.58 -60.32
C ILE A 293 13.17 22.85 -58.86
N TYR A 294 13.53 24.04 -58.35
CA TYR A 294 13.25 24.40 -56.96
C TYR A 294 11.76 24.69 -56.71
N LEU A 295 11.05 25.18 -57.72
CA LEU A 295 9.59 25.37 -57.64
C LEU A 295 8.84 24.04 -57.54
N GLU A 296 9.24 23.04 -58.31
CA GLU A 296 8.67 21.68 -58.25
C GLU A 296 8.91 21.03 -56.89
N GLU A 297 10.12 21.18 -56.33
CA GLU A 297 10.44 20.64 -55.00
C GLU A 297 9.66 21.37 -53.88
N TYR A 298 9.45 22.68 -53.99
CA TYR A 298 8.55 23.44 -53.11
C TYR A 298 7.14 22.84 -53.08
N TYR A 299 6.51 22.64 -54.25
CA TYR A 299 5.14 22.11 -54.34
C TYR A 299 5.03 20.69 -53.80
N LYS A 300 6.02 19.83 -54.09
CA LYS A 300 6.08 18.46 -53.57
C LYS A 300 6.17 18.42 -52.04
N GLN A 301 6.95 19.32 -51.43
CA GLN A 301 7.05 19.38 -49.97
C GLN A 301 5.79 19.98 -49.33
N LYS A 302 5.20 21.00 -49.96
CA LYS A 302 3.94 21.59 -49.52
C LYS A 302 2.81 20.55 -49.49
N GLU A 303 2.69 19.72 -50.53
CA GLU A 303 1.68 18.65 -50.56
C GLU A 303 1.88 17.65 -49.39
N LYS A 304 3.11 17.25 -49.10
CA LYS A 304 3.42 16.38 -47.95
C LYS A 304 3.04 17.03 -46.62
N PHE A 305 3.31 18.32 -46.46
CA PHE A 305 2.94 19.08 -45.27
C PHE A 305 1.42 19.18 -45.11
N ASP A 306 0.69 19.44 -46.20
CA ASP A 306 -0.78 19.48 -46.18
C ASP A 306 -1.38 18.10 -45.86
N GLN A 307 -0.73 17.01 -46.28
CA GLN A 307 -1.13 15.65 -45.91
C GLN A 307 -0.86 15.32 -44.44
N SER A 308 0.26 15.76 -43.85
CA SER A 308 0.57 15.48 -42.43
C SER A 308 -0.38 16.18 -41.47
N LYS A 309 -0.87 17.38 -41.82
CA LYS A 309 -1.92 18.09 -41.07
C LYS A 309 -3.26 17.35 -41.02
N LYS A 310 -3.51 16.38 -41.90
CA LYS A 310 -4.76 15.58 -41.92
C LYS A 310 -4.77 14.48 -40.85
N ILE A 311 -3.67 14.21 -40.15
CA ILE A 311 -3.68 13.32 -38.99
C ILE A 311 -4.56 13.98 -37.92
N ASP A 312 -5.50 13.21 -37.35
CA ASP A 312 -6.41 13.69 -36.31
C ASP A 312 -5.67 13.84 -34.96
N ILE A 313 -4.80 14.85 -34.90
CA ILE A 313 -4.03 15.22 -33.71
C ILE A 313 -4.98 15.53 -32.55
N GLN A 314 -6.13 16.14 -32.84
CA GLN A 314 -7.16 16.46 -31.84
C GLN A 314 -7.69 15.23 -31.12
N SER A 315 -8.07 14.20 -31.86
CA SER A 315 -8.50 12.93 -31.26
C SER A 315 -7.37 12.26 -30.47
N ALA A 316 -6.15 12.28 -31.00
CA ALA A 316 -4.98 11.70 -30.31
C ALA A 316 -4.68 12.41 -28.98
N VAL A 317 -4.63 13.74 -28.97
CA VAL A 317 -4.41 14.55 -27.77
C VAL A 317 -5.53 14.34 -26.76
N ASN A 318 -6.79 14.39 -27.21
CA ASN A 318 -7.94 14.15 -26.34
C ASN A 318 -7.92 12.74 -25.72
N SER A 319 -7.50 11.73 -26.48
CA SER A 319 -7.33 10.37 -25.98
C SER A 319 -6.28 10.30 -24.88
N ILE A 320 -5.11 10.92 -25.08
CA ILE A 320 -4.03 11.00 -24.07
C ILE A 320 -4.49 11.77 -22.82
N LEU A 321 -5.19 12.89 -22.98
CA LEU A 321 -5.68 13.68 -21.85
C LEU A 321 -6.65 12.91 -20.96
N ASN A 322 -7.52 12.10 -21.60
CA ASN A 322 -8.51 11.26 -20.93
C ASN A 322 -7.94 9.93 -20.41
N GLU A 323 -6.67 9.62 -20.72
CA GLU A 323 -5.98 8.44 -20.20
C GLU A 323 -5.94 8.47 -18.66
N LYS A 324 -6.35 7.36 -18.06
CA LYS A 324 -6.33 7.13 -16.60
C LYS A 324 -5.27 6.08 -16.28
N ASN A 325 -4.82 6.05 -15.03
CA ASN A 325 -3.84 5.08 -14.52
C ASN A 325 -4.24 3.62 -14.81
N GLU A 326 -3.78 3.04 -15.91
CA GLU A 326 -3.87 1.58 -16.15
C GLU A 326 -2.97 0.82 -15.16
N ASP A 327 -1.86 1.43 -14.74
CA ASP A 327 -0.93 0.93 -13.73
C ASP A 327 -1.58 0.73 -12.34
N LEU A 328 -2.72 1.37 -12.06
CA LEU A 328 -3.52 1.06 -10.86
C LEU A 328 -4.04 -0.37 -10.89
N ARG A 329 -4.37 -0.94 -12.06
CA ARG A 329 -4.80 -2.34 -12.15
C ARG A 329 -3.64 -3.28 -11.83
N TYR A 330 -2.46 -2.99 -12.35
CA TYR A 330 -1.25 -3.80 -12.14
C TYR A 330 -0.77 -3.74 -10.67
N SER A 331 -0.70 -2.54 -10.09
CA SER A 331 -0.34 -2.35 -8.68
C SER A 331 -1.40 -2.93 -7.72
N LYS A 332 -2.71 -2.79 -8.01
CA LYS A 332 -3.76 -3.48 -7.25
C LYS A 332 -3.63 -5.00 -7.31
N GLN A 333 -3.25 -5.55 -8.46
CA GLN A 333 -3.04 -6.99 -8.63
C GLN A 333 -1.85 -7.49 -7.79
N GLN A 334 -0.74 -6.74 -7.73
CA GLN A 334 0.38 -7.06 -6.83
C GLN A 334 -0.01 -6.99 -5.36
N ASN A 335 -0.78 -5.97 -4.95
CA ASN A 335 -1.29 -5.89 -3.57
C ASN A 335 -2.20 -7.09 -3.22
N TYR A 336 -2.98 -7.59 -4.18
CA TYR A 336 -3.79 -8.79 -4.00
C TYR A 336 -2.93 -10.03 -3.71
N TRP A 337 -1.80 -10.19 -4.40
CA TRP A 337 -0.83 -11.26 -4.16
C TRP A 337 -0.14 -11.17 -2.79
N ILE A 338 0.18 -9.96 -2.34
CA ILE A 338 0.72 -9.74 -0.98
C ILE A 338 -0.31 -10.14 0.07
N ILE A 339 -1.58 -9.72 -0.08
CA ILE A 339 -2.66 -10.09 0.84
C ILE A 339 -2.87 -11.60 0.87
N ILE A 340 -2.91 -12.26 -0.29
CA ILE A 340 -2.98 -13.73 -0.38
C ILE A 340 -1.82 -14.39 0.38
N SER A 341 -0.60 -13.86 0.24
CA SER A 341 0.58 -14.41 0.89
C SER A 341 0.52 -14.26 2.41
N ILE A 342 0.01 -13.13 2.92
CA ILE A 342 -0.22 -12.90 4.35
C ILE A 342 -1.29 -13.86 4.90
N ILE A 343 -2.39 -14.05 4.17
CA ILE A 343 -3.47 -14.98 4.57
C ILE A 343 -2.94 -16.41 4.60
N ALA A 344 -2.19 -16.83 3.57
CA ALA A 344 -1.58 -18.16 3.53
C ALA A 344 -0.63 -18.38 4.71
N PHE A 345 0.20 -17.38 5.05
CA PHE A 345 1.10 -17.46 6.20
C PHE A 345 0.35 -17.54 7.54
N ALA A 346 -0.74 -16.78 7.70
CA ALA A 346 -1.59 -16.85 8.88
C ALA A 346 -2.26 -18.22 9.03
N LEU A 347 -2.69 -18.85 7.93
CA LEU A 347 -3.24 -20.21 7.92
C LEU A 347 -2.20 -21.25 8.32
N VAL A 348 -0.95 -21.12 7.88
CA VAL A 348 0.15 -22.00 8.30
C VAL A 348 0.39 -21.88 9.81
N ILE A 349 0.43 -20.66 10.34
CA ILE A 349 0.58 -20.42 11.78
C ILE A 349 -0.60 -21.03 12.55
N PHE A 350 -1.83 -20.81 12.07
CA PHE A 350 -3.03 -21.39 12.68
C PHE A 350 -2.99 -22.92 12.70
N ALA A 351 -2.57 -23.54 11.59
CA ALA A 351 -2.41 -24.99 11.51
C ALA A 351 -1.36 -25.52 12.51
N LEU A 352 -0.24 -24.79 12.69
CA LEU A 352 0.78 -25.14 13.69
C LEU A 352 0.25 -25.04 15.13
N PHE A 353 -0.53 -24.00 15.44
CA PHE A 353 -1.19 -23.86 16.74
C PHE A 353 -2.23 -24.95 16.97
N TYR A 354 -3.06 -25.23 15.96
CA TYR A 354 -4.07 -26.28 16.01
C TYR A 354 -3.43 -27.65 16.20
N PHE A 355 -2.34 -27.95 15.49
CA PHE A 355 -1.59 -29.19 15.64
C PHE A 355 -1.01 -29.35 17.04
N LYS A 356 -0.42 -28.27 17.60
CA LYS A 356 0.08 -28.26 18.97
C LYS A 356 -1.04 -28.48 20.00
N TYR A 357 -2.19 -27.84 19.81
CA TYR A 357 -3.37 -28.03 20.64
C TYR A 357 -3.88 -29.48 20.59
N TYR A 358 -4.03 -30.04 19.39
CA TYR A 358 -4.46 -31.42 19.18
C TYR A 358 -3.54 -32.42 19.88
N LYS A 359 -2.22 -32.29 19.71
CA LYS A 359 -1.22 -33.15 20.35
C LYS A 359 -1.24 -33.05 21.88
N SER A 360 -1.48 -31.85 22.42
CA SER A 360 -1.62 -31.65 23.86
C SER A 360 -2.87 -32.33 24.42
N LYS A 361 -3.99 -32.27 23.70
CA LYS A 361 -5.24 -32.92 24.10
C LYS A 361 -5.12 -34.45 24.06
N GLU A 362 -4.48 -35.00 23.04
CA GLU A 362 -4.20 -36.45 22.94
C GLU A 362 -3.39 -36.95 24.15
N LYS A 363 -2.37 -36.19 24.56
CA LYS A 363 -1.58 -36.52 25.75
C LYS A 363 -2.42 -36.55 27.03
N GLN A 364 -3.28 -35.55 27.21
CA GLN A 364 -4.15 -35.45 28.38
C GLN A 364 -5.16 -36.61 28.46
N VAL A 365 -5.71 -37.04 27.32
CA VAL A 365 -6.62 -38.20 27.27
C VAL A 365 -5.89 -39.47 27.71
N LYS A 366 -4.66 -39.71 27.21
CA LYS A 366 -3.84 -40.86 27.62
C LYS A 366 -3.50 -40.84 29.11
N GLU A 367 -3.16 -39.67 29.67
CA GLU A 367 -2.90 -39.53 31.12
C GLU A 367 -4.16 -39.83 31.96
N ASN A 368 -5.33 -39.38 31.50
CA ASN A 368 -6.61 -39.67 32.17
C ASN A 368 -7.00 -41.14 32.09
N GLU A 369 -6.78 -41.82 30.96
CA GLU A 369 -7.03 -43.27 30.82
C GLU A 369 -6.19 -44.08 31.80
N ILE A 370 -4.90 -43.74 31.96
CA ILE A 370 -4.02 -44.38 32.95
C ILE A 370 -4.55 -44.16 34.37
N HIS A 371 -5.01 -42.94 34.70
CA HIS A 371 -5.56 -42.64 36.02
C HIS A 371 -6.86 -43.42 36.29
N ILE A 372 -7.70 -43.60 35.27
CA ILE A 372 -8.95 -44.40 35.39
C ILE A 372 -8.61 -45.86 35.69
N GLN A 373 -7.65 -46.46 34.97
CA GLN A 373 -7.23 -47.84 35.21
C GLN A 373 -6.70 -48.06 36.63
N GLN A 374 -5.93 -47.11 37.18
CA GLN A 374 -5.45 -47.19 38.56
C GLN A 374 -6.60 -47.19 39.57
N LYS A 375 -7.60 -46.31 39.39
CA LYS A 375 -8.77 -46.28 40.27
C LYS A 375 -9.59 -47.56 40.20
N GLU A 376 -9.73 -48.16 39.01
CA GLU A 376 -10.43 -49.44 38.85
C GLU A 376 -9.72 -50.56 39.62
N SER A 377 -8.39 -50.60 39.60
CA SER A 377 -7.63 -51.58 40.38
C SER A 377 -7.80 -51.43 41.89
N GLU A 378 -7.83 -50.20 42.41
CA GLU A 378 -8.07 -49.93 43.84
C GLU A 378 -9.49 -50.36 44.29
N ILE A 379 -10.50 -50.15 43.42
CA ILE A 379 -11.88 -50.56 43.70
C ILE A 379 -11.98 -52.09 43.80
N ILE A 380 -11.31 -52.83 42.92
CA ILE A 380 -11.31 -54.29 42.93
C ILE A 380 -10.71 -54.83 44.24
N GLU A 381 -9.62 -54.24 44.72
CA GLU A 381 -8.98 -54.64 45.98
C GLU A 381 -9.89 -54.39 47.20
N LYS A 382 -10.54 -53.22 47.25
CA LYS A 382 -11.47 -52.87 48.33
C LYS A 382 -12.71 -53.79 48.38
N ASN A 383 -13.22 -54.19 47.23
CA ASN A 383 -14.34 -55.12 47.14
C ASN A 383 -13.95 -56.51 47.67
N LYS A 384 -12.74 -56.98 47.37
CA LYS A 384 -12.23 -58.25 47.90
C LYS A 384 -12.16 -58.25 49.43
N TYR A 385 -11.65 -57.17 50.03
CA TYR A 385 -11.59 -57.01 51.49
C TYR A 385 -12.99 -57.04 52.14
N THR A 386 -13.98 -56.43 51.49
CA THR A 386 -15.37 -56.38 52.01
C THR A 386 -16.01 -57.77 52.06
N ILE A 387 -15.82 -58.58 51.01
CA ILE A 387 -16.33 -59.96 50.93
C ILE A 387 -15.70 -60.85 52.03
N GLU A 388 -14.41 -60.67 52.32
CA GLU A 388 -13.73 -61.43 53.39
C GLU A 388 -14.27 -61.11 54.80
N LEU A 389 -14.70 -59.87 55.05
CA LEU A 389 -15.33 -59.50 56.32
C LEU A 389 -16.74 -60.09 56.48
N GLU A 390 -17.54 -60.05 55.43
CA GLU A 390 -18.91 -60.61 55.45
C GLU A 390 -18.90 -62.11 55.74
N GLN A 391 -17.95 -62.85 55.15
CA GLN A 391 -17.81 -64.29 55.40
C GLN A 391 -17.43 -64.61 56.86
N LYS A 392 -16.51 -63.83 57.46
CA LYS A 392 -16.12 -64.01 58.87
C LYS A 392 -17.27 -63.75 59.83
N LEU A 393 -18.12 -62.77 59.53
CA LEU A 393 -19.30 -62.45 60.32
C LEU A 393 -20.34 -63.58 60.26
N GLN A 394 -20.53 -64.17 59.07
CA GLN A 394 -21.50 -65.24 58.86
C GLN A 394 -21.14 -66.52 59.64
N VAL A 395 -19.87 -66.93 59.62
CA VAL A 395 -19.39 -68.10 60.37
C VAL A 395 -19.62 -67.94 61.87
N SER A 396 -19.34 -66.76 62.43
CA SER A 396 -19.51 -66.52 63.86
C SER A 396 -20.98 -66.54 64.30
N LEU A 397 -21.90 -66.06 63.45
CA LEU A 397 -23.35 -66.14 63.71
C LEU A 397 -23.87 -67.59 63.74
N GLU A 398 -23.38 -68.44 62.84
CA GLU A 398 -23.76 -69.86 62.77
C GLU A 398 -23.37 -70.61 64.05
N GLU A 399 -22.20 -70.34 64.61
CA GLU A 399 -21.74 -70.90 65.89
C GLU A 399 -22.67 -70.50 67.05
N VAL A 400 -23.12 -69.25 67.11
CA VAL A 400 -24.03 -68.77 68.15
C VAL A 400 -25.41 -69.44 68.03
N ILE A 401 -25.91 -69.62 66.81
CA ILE A 401 -27.17 -70.32 66.54
C ILE A 401 -27.08 -71.78 66.98
N GLU A 402 -25.96 -72.47 66.73
CA GLU A 402 -25.78 -73.85 67.19
C GLU A 402 -25.83 -73.99 68.71
N GLU A 403 -25.16 -73.10 69.43
CA GLU A 403 -25.11 -73.12 70.90
C GLU A 403 -26.50 -72.84 71.50
N ALA A 404 -27.28 -71.98 70.83
CA ALA A 404 -28.68 -71.73 71.17
C ALA A 404 -29.53 -73.01 71.08
N LYS A 405 -29.38 -73.77 69.98
CA LYS A 405 -30.11 -75.03 69.74
C LYS A 405 -29.78 -76.12 70.75
N LYS A 406 -28.52 -76.18 71.21
CA LYS A 406 -28.05 -77.15 72.22
C LYS A 406 -28.45 -76.78 73.65
N SER A 407 -29.08 -75.60 73.86
CA SER A 407 -29.35 -75.00 75.17
C SER A 407 -28.10 -74.99 76.06
N SER A 408 -26.97 -74.67 75.44
CA SER A 408 -25.65 -74.63 76.05
C SER A 408 -25.56 -73.49 77.08
N PRO A 409 -24.94 -73.69 78.25
CA PRO A 409 -24.79 -72.63 79.25
C PRO A 409 -23.95 -71.44 78.76
N VAL A 410 -23.13 -71.63 77.73
CA VAL A 410 -22.30 -70.58 77.10
C VAL A 410 -22.99 -69.85 75.94
N PHE A 411 -24.23 -70.19 75.58
CA PHE A 411 -24.98 -69.53 74.50
C PHE A 411 -25.03 -68.01 74.70
N PHE A 412 -25.40 -67.56 75.90
CA PHE A 412 -25.61 -66.13 76.15
C PHE A 412 -24.30 -65.35 76.15
N GLU A 413 -23.19 -65.95 76.59
CA GLU A 413 -21.85 -65.35 76.54
C GLU A 413 -21.37 -65.18 75.10
N LYS A 414 -21.51 -66.22 74.27
CA LYS A 414 -21.18 -66.13 72.83
C LYS A 414 -22.11 -65.19 72.06
N PHE A 415 -23.37 -65.10 72.47
CA PHE A 415 -24.30 -64.13 71.90
C PHE A 415 -23.87 -62.69 72.22
N GLN A 416 -23.38 -62.43 73.43
CA GLN A 416 -22.87 -61.10 73.82
C GLN A 416 -21.57 -60.74 73.10
N SER A 417 -20.70 -61.69 72.77
CA SER A 417 -19.50 -61.36 71.99
C SER A 417 -19.85 -60.90 70.57
N LEU A 418 -20.92 -61.43 69.97
CA LEU A 418 -21.44 -60.98 68.68
C LEU A 418 -22.27 -59.70 68.75
N TYR A 419 -23.04 -59.54 69.82
CA TYR A 419 -23.94 -58.40 70.02
C TYR A 419 -23.63 -57.73 71.37
N PRO A 420 -22.46 -57.07 71.51
CA PRO A 420 -21.98 -56.54 72.78
C PRO A 420 -22.93 -55.52 73.43
N ASP A 421 -23.64 -54.76 72.60
CA ASP A 421 -24.55 -53.73 73.07
C ASP A 421 -25.94 -54.27 73.46
N PHE A 422 -26.29 -55.52 73.11
CA PHE A 422 -27.65 -56.05 73.24
C PHE A 422 -28.17 -55.99 74.68
N GLN A 423 -27.36 -56.48 75.63
CA GLN A 423 -27.76 -56.48 77.04
C GLN A 423 -27.85 -55.06 77.59
N HIS A 424 -26.91 -54.18 77.22
CA HIS A 424 -26.90 -52.80 77.68
C HIS A 424 -28.17 -52.07 77.24
N ARG A 425 -28.52 -52.16 75.94
CA ARG A 425 -29.71 -51.51 75.37
C ARG A 425 -31.01 -52.00 76.02
N LEU A 426 -31.13 -53.30 76.36
CA LEU A 426 -32.32 -53.82 77.04
C LEU A 426 -32.43 -53.40 78.52
N LEU A 427 -31.32 -53.34 79.24
CA LEU A 427 -31.31 -52.93 80.64
C LEU A 427 -31.56 -51.43 80.84
N GLU A 428 -31.24 -50.59 79.84
CA GLU A 428 -31.65 -49.18 79.82
C GLU A 428 -33.16 -48.99 79.75
N ILE A 429 -33.87 -49.88 79.04
CA ILE A 429 -35.33 -49.82 78.87
C ILE A 429 -36.04 -50.34 80.11
N ASN A 430 -35.59 -51.47 80.64
CA ASN A 430 -36.13 -52.03 81.87
C ASN A 430 -35.03 -52.70 82.70
N SER A 431 -34.59 -52.00 83.74
CA SER A 431 -33.55 -52.47 84.67
C SER A 431 -33.97 -53.65 85.57
N SER A 432 -35.25 -54.02 85.58
CA SER A 432 -35.79 -55.17 86.35
C SER A 432 -35.79 -56.50 85.59
N LEU A 433 -35.24 -56.53 84.37
CA LEU A 433 -35.10 -57.76 83.58
C LEU A 433 -34.11 -58.72 84.24
N THR A 434 -34.55 -59.96 84.41
CA THR A 434 -33.72 -61.02 84.98
C THR A 434 -32.79 -61.65 83.92
N PRO A 435 -31.68 -62.31 84.31
CA PRO A 435 -30.82 -63.00 83.36
C PRO A 435 -31.56 -64.03 82.49
N GLY A 436 -32.49 -64.79 83.08
CA GLY A 436 -33.32 -65.74 82.34
C GLY A 436 -34.34 -65.10 81.39
N GLU A 437 -34.62 -63.81 81.54
CA GLU A 437 -35.43 -62.99 80.63
C GLU A 437 -34.58 -62.44 79.48
N LEU A 438 -33.35 -61.99 79.76
CA LEU A 438 -32.39 -61.56 78.74
C LEU A 438 -32.00 -62.70 77.80
N ILE A 439 -31.79 -63.91 78.34
CA ILE A 439 -31.54 -65.11 77.53
C ILE A 439 -32.74 -65.39 76.61
N LEU A 440 -33.96 -65.30 77.14
CA LEU A 440 -35.17 -65.49 76.34
C LEU A 440 -35.32 -64.42 75.25
N LEU A 441 -34.93 -63.18 75.51
CA LEU A 441 -34.91 -62.11 74.50
C LEU A 441 -33.81 -62.34 73.46
N ALA A 442 -32.65 -62.89 73.83
CA ALA A 442 -31.59 -63.26 72.88
C ALA A 442 -32.08 -64.34 71.89
N TYR A 443 -32.82 -65.35 72.38
CA TYR A 443 -33.48 -66.31 71.50
C TYR A 443 -34.48 -65.65 70.53
N VAL A 444 -35.22 -64.65 71.00
CA VAL A 444 -36.16 -63.91 70.15
C VAL A 444 -35.42 -63.01 69.14
N TYR A 445 -34.31 -62.39 69.53
CA TYR A 445 -33.48 -61.55 68.66
C TYR A 445 -32.86 -62.37 67.50
N LEU A 446 -32.49 -63.62 67.79
CA LEU A 446 -32.07 -64.62 66.78
C LEU A 446 -33.25 -65.21 65.97
N ASN A 447 -34.45 -64.65 66.10
CA ASN A 447 -35.66 -65.07 65.37
C ASN A 447 -36.18 -66.48 65.68
N PHE A 448 -35.78 -67.12 66.78
CA PHE A 448 -36.34 -68.43 67.13
C PHE A 448 -37.84 -68.33 67.47
N SER A 449 -38.63 -69.24 66.91
CA SER A 449 -40.05 -69.35 67.19
C SER A 449 -40.31 -69.84 68.61
N SER A 450 -41.50 -69.60 69.14
CA SER A 450 -41.85 -70.07 70.49
C SER A 450 -41.88 -71.61 70.62
N LYS A 451 -42.03 -72.33 69.50
CA LYS A 451 -41.90 -73.79 69.44
C LYS A 451 -40.44 -74.21 69.59
N GLU A 452 -39.56 -73.64 68.78
CA GLU A 452 -38.11 -73.92 68.83
C GLU A 452 -37.50 -73.58 70.19
N ILE A 453 -37.85 -72.42 70.77
CA ILE A 453 -37.37 -72.05 72.10
C ILE A 453 -37.84 -73.06 73.16
N ALA A 454 -39.08 -73.54 73.05
CA ALA A 454 -39.63 -74.53 73.97
C ALA A 454 -38.88 -75.87 73.86
N ASP A 455 -38.60 -76.30 72.63
CA ASP A 455 -37.85 -77.51 72.33
C ASP A 455 -36.40 -77.41 72.83
N TYR A 456 -35.71 -76.30 72.55
CA TYR A 456 -34.32 -76.12 72.96
C TYR A 456 -34.19 -75.99 74.48
N THR A 457 -35.05 -75.23 75.13
CA THR A 457 -34.96 -74.97 76.58
C THR A 457 -35.64 -76.05 77.44
N PHE A 458 -36.15 -77.12 76.84
CA PHE A 458 -36.90 -78.19 77.50
C PHE A 458 -38.06 -77.67 78.37
N ARG A 459 -38.81 -76.69 77.86
CA ARG A 459 -39.97 -76.08 78.53
C ARG A 459 -41.23 -76.32 77.71
N SER A 460 -42.40 -76.27 78.33
CA SER A 460 -43.64 -76.37 77.56
C SER A 460 -43.81 -75.14 76.66
N PHE A 461 -44.35 -75.34 75.45
CA PHE A 461 -44.69 -74.26 74.52
C PHE A 461 -45.52 -73.16 75.19
N ARG A 462 -46.50 -73.55 76.01
CA ARG A 462 -47.37 -72.64 76.77
C ARG A 462 -46.59 -71.81 77.79
N THR A 463 -45.55 -72.37 78.41
CA THR A 463 -44.64 -71.64 79.31
C THR A 463 -43.88 -70.55 78.57
N ILE A 464 -43.32 -70.86 77.40
CA ILE A 464 -42.58 -69.87 76.59
C ILE A 464 -43.51 -68.76 76.09
N GLN A 465 -44.71 -69.08 75.61
CA GLN A 465 -45.70 -68.08 75.20
C GLN A 465 -46.08 -67.15 76.36
N THR A 466 -46.32 -67.71 77.55
CA THR A 466 -46.67 -66.93 78.74
C THR A 466 -45.51 -66.02 79.17
N ARG A 467 -44.28 -66.53 79.15
CA ARG A 467 -43.08 -65.74 79.46
C ARG A 467 -42.84 -64.63 78.43
N LYS A 468 -43.02 -64.90 77.13
CA LYS A 468 -42.94 -63.88 76.07
C LYS A 468 -44.02 -62.81 76.22
N TYR A 469 -45.25 -63.20 76.53
CA TYR A 469 -46.33 -62.25 76.81
C TYR A 469 -46.02 -61.37 78.03
N THR A 470 -45.47 -61.97 79.09
CA THR A 470 -45.03 -61.24 80.29
C THR A 470 -43.89 -60.27 79.97
N LEU A 471 -42.91 -60.70 79.17
CA LEU A 471 -41.82 -59.86 78.67
C LEU A 471 -42.33 -58.68 77.85
N ARG A 472 -43.28 -58.91 76.93
CA ARG A 472 -43.91 -57.83 76.16
C ARG A 472 -44.50 -56.75 77.06
N LYS A 473 -45.21 -57.15 78.14
CA LYS A 473 -45.74 -56.21 79.13
C LYS A 473 -44.65 -55.50 79.93
N LYS A 474 -43.62 -56.22 80.37
CA LYS A 474 -42.48 -55.62 81.09
C LYS A 474 -41.72 -54.59 80.24
N LEU A 475 -41.62 -54.84 78.94
CA LEU A 475 -40.95 -53.95 77.98
C LEU A 475 -41.87 -52.83 77.46
N GLY A 476 -43.12 -52.77 77.91
CA GLY A 476 -44.07 -51.70 77.56
C GLY A 476 -44.63 -51.76 76.14
N LEU A 477 -44.55 -52.92 75.45
CA LEU A 477 -45.00 -53.02 74.06
C LEU A 477 -46.51 -52.86 73.93
N GLN A 478 -46.95 -52.10 72.92
CA GLN A 478 -48.35 -51.93 72.56
C GLN A 478 -48.91 -53.21 71.91
N THR A 479 -50.24 -53.35 71.88
CA THR A 479 -50.94 -54.56 71.39
C THR A 479 -50.61 -54.89 69.92
N ASN A 480 -50.25 -53.89 69.12
CA ASN A 480 -49.95 -53.98 67.69
C ASN A 480 -48.44 -54.14 67.36
N GLU A 481 -47.53 -54.09 68.35
CA GLU A 481 -46.09 -54.18 68.09
C GLU A 481 -45.61 -55.63 68.07
N ASP A 482 -44.80 -56.03 67.09
CA ASP A 482 -44.17 -57.35 67.06
C ASP A 482 -42.88 -57.35 67.89
N LEU A 483 -42.74 -58.32 68.80
CA LEU A 483 -41.60 -58.38 69.72
C LEU A 483 -40.27 -58.60 68.98
N TYR A 484 -40.26 -59.36 67.88
CA TYR A 484 -39.06 -59.66 67.09
C TYR A 484 -38.57 -58.41 66.36
N ILE A 485 -39.48 -57.68 65.73
CA ILE A 485 -39.16 -56.46 64.98
C ILE A 485 -38.68 -55.38 65.95
N TRP A 486 -39.40 -55.20 67.06
CA TRP A 486 -39.03 -54.24 68.10
C TRP A 486 -37.62 -54.50 68.63
N LEU A 487 -37.29 -55.75 68.96
CA LEU A 487 -35.96 -56.14 69.43
C LEU A 487 -34.85 -55.78 68.45
N LYS A 488 -35.04 -55.96 67.14
CA LYS A 488 -34.03 -55.63 66.11
C LYS A 488 -33.87 -54.13 65.83
N SER A 489 -34.86 -53.34 66.22
CA SER A 489 -34.81 -51.89 66.06
C SER A 489 -34.14 -51.19 67.23
N VAL A 490 -34.20 -51.80 68.41
CA VAL A 490 -33.72 -51.21 69.66
C VAL A 490 -32.42 -51.86 70.14
N CYS A 491 -32.18 -53.12 69.81
CA CYS A 491 -30.90 -53.79 70.00
C CYS A 491 -30.20 -53.98 68.67
#